data_AF-A0A0A0HPY7-F1
#
_entry.id   AF-A0A0A0HPY7-F1
#
_cell.length_a   1.000
_cell.length_b   1.000
_cell.length_c   1.000
_cell.angle_alpha   90.00
_cell.angle_beta   90.00
_cell.angle_gamma   90.00
#
_symmetry.space_group_name_H-M   'P 1'
#
loop_
_entity.id
_entity.type
_entity.pdbx_description
1 polymer ?
#
loop_
_entity_poly.entity_id
_entity_poly.type
_entity_poly.pdbx_seq_one_letter_code
_entity_poly.pdbx_strand_id
1 'polypeptide(L)' 'MPTTLNTSRSAAAVLGEDLSAAVYAAMQRVVNYRTYRRTVNELSQLSAHDLADLGLHRSEIRRVAHETVYGHRS' A
#
# COMPACT_ATOMS: atom_id res chain seq x y z
N MET A 1 -19.00 39.80 19.30
CA MET A 1 -17.76 40.05 18.53
C MET A 1 -17.20 38.70 18.09
N PRO A 2 -17.35 38.27 16.83
CA PRO A 2 -16.65 37.08 16.35
C PRO A 2 -15.23 37.46 15.93
N THR A 3 -14.23 37.00 16.67
CA THR A 3 -12.83 37.03 16.21
C THR A 3 -12.66 35.97 15.12
N THR A 4 -12.60 36.40 13.87
CA THR A 4 -12.21 35.53 12.75
C THR A 4 -10.74 35.14 12.92
N LEU A 5 -10.46 33.87 13.19
CA LEU A 5 -9.09 33.33 13.19
C LEU A 5 -8.58 33.30 11.74
N ASN A 6 -7.78 34.30 11.38
CA ASN A 6 -7.07 34.35 10.12
C ASN A 6 -5.84 33.44 10.19
N THR A 7 -6.02 32.14 9.95
CA THR A 7 -4.93 31.19 9.78
C THR A 7 -4.27 31.43 8.43
N SER A 8 -3.38 32.41 8.38
CA SER A 8 -2.48 32.62 7.24
C SER A 8 -1.43 31.50 7.26
N ARG A 9 -1.71 30.37 6.60
CA ARG A 9 -0.67 29.35 6.36
C ARG A 9 0.40 30.01 5.48
N SER A 10 1.59 30.17 6.02
CA SER A 10 2.75 30.64 5.26
C SER A 10 3.03 29.66 4.12
N ALA A 11 3.29 30.17 2.91
CA ALA A 11 3.52 29.33 1.72
C ALA A 11 4.62 28.28 1.92
N ALA A 12 5.66 28.60 2.72
CA ALA A 12 6.70 27.66 3.10
C ALA A 12 6.20 26.48 3.97
N ALA A 13 5.19 26.71 4.81
CA ALA A 13 4.59 25.65 5.62
C ALA A 13 3.75 24.69 4.77
N VAL A 14 3.00 25.21 3.78
CA VAL A 14 2.21 24.40 2.84
C VAL A 14 3.11 23.51 1.98
N LEU A 15 4.19 24.08 1.41
CA LEU A 15 5.16 23.32 0.61
C LEU A 15 5.85 22.21 1.44
N GLY A 16 6.12 22.47 2.73
CA GLY A 16 6.67 21.48 3.65
C GLY A 16 5.68 20.36 4.00
N GLU A 17 4.42 20.69 4.25
CA GLU A 17 3.34 19.71 4.49
C GLU A 17 3.17 18.79 3.26
N ASP A 18 3.10 19.35 2.06
CA ASP A 18 2.95 18.59 0.80
C ASP A 18 4.14 17.67 0.51
N LEU A 19 5.37 18.17 0.72
CA LEU A 19 6.58 17.37 0.54
C LEU A 19 6.61 16.20 1.53
N SER A 20 6.29 16.46 2.80
CA SER A 20 6.26 15.40 3.81
C SER A 20 5.24 14.32 3.44
N ALA A 21 4.03 14.70 3.05
CA ALA A 21 2.99 13.78 2.60
C ALA A 21 3.42 12.95 1.39
N ALA A 22 4.10 13.58 0.42
CA ALA A 22 4.64 12.89 -0.75
C ALA A 22 5.72 11.86 -0.37
N VAL A 23 6.63 12.21 0.54
CA VAL A 23 7.66 11.28 1.06
C VAL A 23 7.02 10.12 1.80
N TYR A 24 6.04 10.37 2.67
CA TYR A 24 5.30 9.32 3.37
C TYR A 24 4.60 8.38 2.37
N ALA A 25 3.92 8.93 1.35
CA ALA A 25 3.26 8.13 0.32
C ALA A 25 4.25 7.28 -0.49
N ALA A 26 5.42 7.83 -0.82
CA ALA A 26 6.48 7.09 -1.51
C ALA A 26 7.02 5.94 -0.66
N MET A 27 7.28 6.19 0.62
CA MET A 27 7.73 5.16 1.56
C MET A 27 6.70 4.04 1.71
N GLN A 28 5.42 4.39 1.88
CA GLN A 28 4.33 3.40 1.95
C GLN A 28 4.26 2.55 0.68
N ARG A 29 4.43 3.17 -0.50
CA ARG A 29 4.44 2.44 -1.77
C ARG A 29 5.59 1.44 -1.87
N VAL A 30 6.78 1.80 -1.38
CA VAL A 30 7.93 0.88 -1.32
C VAL A 30 7.68 -0.27 -0.35
N VAL A 31 7.15 0.02 0.84
CA VAL A 31 6.80 -1.01 1.83
C VAL A 31 5.79 -1.99 1.25
N ASN A 32 4.69 -1.49 0.68
CA ASN A 32 3.67 -2.31 0.05
C ASN A 32 4.24 -3.16 -1.09
N TYR A 33 5.09 -2.58 -1.94
CA TYR A 33 5.73 -3.34 -3.02
C TYR A 33 6.63 -4.47 -2.49
N ARG A 34 7.38 -4.23 -1.41
CA ARG A 34 8.22 -5.26 -0.77
C ARG A 34 7.37 -6.38 -0.17
N THR A 35 6.28 -6.04 0.51
CA THR A 35 5.33 -7.02 1.05
C THR A 35 4.71 -7.85 -0.07
N TYR A 36 4.24 -7.21 -1.15
CA TYR A 36 3.70 -7.90 -2.33
C TYR A 36 4.69 -8.91 -2.90
N ARG A 37 5.93 -8.49 -3.13
CA ARG A 37 6.99 -9.35 -3.66
C ARG A 37 7.28 -10.53 -2.73
N ARG A 38 7.29 -10.29 -1.41
CA ARG A 38 7.46 -11.36 -0.42
C ARG A 38 6.30 -12.36 -0.52
N THR A 39 5.05 -11.91 -0.49
CA THR A 39 3.86 -12.77 -0.56
C THR A 39 3.83 -13.57 -1.85
N VAL A 40 4.17 -12.97 -3.00
CA VAL A 40 4.29 -13.71 -4.27
C VAL A 40 5.34 -14.81 -4.17
N ASN A 41 6.52 -14.52 -3.60
CA ASN A 41 7.57 -15.51 -3.47
C ASN A 41 7.16 -16.66 -2.53
N GLU A 42 6.58 -16.35 -1.37
CA GLU A 42 6.10 -17.35 -0.40
C GLU A 42 5.05 -18.27 -1.02
N LEU A 43 4.01 -17.71 -1.64
CA LEU A 43 2.98 -18.49 -2.32
C LEU A 43 3.54 -19.28 -3.53
N SER A 44 4.55 -18.74 -4.23
CA SER A 44 5.15 -19.44 -5.37
C SER A 44 6.00 -20.64 -4.95
N GLN A 45 6.54 -20.63 -3.73
CA GLN A 45 7.30 -21.73 -3.15
C GLN A 45 6.43 -22.90 -2.71
N LEU A 46 5.12 -22.67 -2.51
CA LEU A 46 4.17 -23.74 -2.18
C LEU A 46 4.02 -24.73 -3.33
N SER A 47 3.75 -25.99 -2.99
CA SER A 47 3.47 -27.04 -3.97
C SER A 47 2.09 -26.84 -4.60
N ALA A 48 1.82 -27.54 -5.70
CA ALA A 48 0.49 -27.49 -6.31
C ALA A 48 -0.60 -28.05 -5.38
N HIS A 49 -0.25 -29.01 -4.52
CA HIS A 49 -1.16 -29.58 -3.54
C HIS A 49 -1.46 -28.59 -2.41
N ASP A 50 -0.43 -27.97 -1.81
CA ASP A 50 -0.62 -26.97 -0.75
C ASP A 50 -1.46 -25.78 -1.25
N LEU A 51 -1.24 -25.33 -2.49
CA LEU A 51 -2.07 -24.31 -3.11
C LEU A 51 -3.52 -24.77 -3.28
N ALA A 52 -3.73 -26.01 -3.73
CA ALA A 52 -5.07 -26.58 -3.89
C ALA A 52 -5.81 -26.73 -2.55
N ASP A 53 -5.09 -27.05 -1.47
CA ASP A 53 -5.65 -27.14 -0.12
C ASP A 53 -6.13 -25.77 0.39
N LEU A 54 -5.44 -24.70 -0.02
CA LEU A 54 -5.88 -23.31 0.20
C LEU A 54 -6.99 -22.86 -0.78
N GLY A 55 -7.40 -23.71 -1.73
CA GLY A 55 -8.36 -23.37 -2.78
C GLY A 55 -7.80 -22.43 -3.84
N LEU A 56 -6.48 -22.37 -4.00
CA LEU A 56 -5.78 -21.46 -4.91
C LEU A 56 -5.15 -22.19 -6.09
N HIS A 57 -5.12 -21.54 -7.25
CA HIS A 57 -4.34 -21.97 -8.40
C HIS A 57 -3.07 -21.12 -8.56
N ARG A 58 -2.01 -21.64 -9.21
CA ARG A 58 -0.76 -20.88 -9.42
C ARG A 58 -0.96 -19.55 -10.15
N SER A 59 -1.95 -19.48 -11.05
CA SER A 59 -2.33 -18.23 -11.74
C SER A 59 -2.90 -17.17 -10.81
N GLU A 60 -3.48 -17.57 -9.67
CA GLU A 60 -4.14 -16.70 -8.69
C GLU A 60 -3.15 -16.01 -7.75
N ILE A 61 -1.91 -16.53 -7.63
CA ILE A 61 -0.90 -16.04 -6.67
C ILE A 61 -0.70 -14.52 -6.78
N ARG A 62 -0.58 -13.99 -8.00
CA ARG A 62 -0.39 -12.54 -8.20
C ARG A 62 -1.63 -11.74 -7.79
N ARG A 63 -2.83 -12.26 -8.06
CA ARG A 63 -4.11 -11.63 -7.71
C ARG A 63 -4.27 -11.57 -6.19
N VAL A 64 -4.10 -12.71 -5.52
CA VAL A 64 -4.22 -12.82 -4.06
C VAL A 64 -3.16 -11.98 -3.36
N ALA A 65 -1.89 -12.06 -3.76
CA ALA A 65 -0.84 -11.24 -3.16
C ALA A 65 -1.11 -9.73 -3.31
N HIS A 66 -1.68 -9.32 -4.44
CA HIS A 66 -2.07 -7.93 -4.64
C HIS A 66 -3.24 -7.53 -3.73
N GLU A 67 -4.26 -8.38 -3.62
CA GLU A 67 -5.42 -8.18 -2.74
C GLU A 67 -5.02 -8.09 -1.26
N THR A 68 -4.10 -8.94 -0.79
CA THR A 68 -3.62 -8.91 0.60
C THR A 68 -2.91 -7.61 0.95
N VAL A 69 -2.21 -6.99 -0.01
CA VAL A 69 -1.40 -5.79 0.24
C VAL A 69 -2.15 -4.50 -0.02
N TYR A 70 -2.94 -4.44 -1.09
CA TYR A 70 -3.61 -3.23 -1.56
C TYR A 70 -5.12 -3.23 -1.31
N GLY A 71 -5.69 -4.34 -0.84
CA GLY A 71 -7.13 -4.53 -0.66
C GLY A 71 -7.86 -4.88 -1.95
N HIS A 72 -9.16 -5.17 -1.81
CA HIS A 72 -10.09 -5.29 -2.92
C HIS A 72 -10.40 -3.90 -3.47
N ARG A 73 -10.14 -3.67 -4.76
CA ARG A 73 -10.64 -2.48 -5.47
C ARG A 73 -12.10 -2.75 -5.85
N SER A 74 -13.03 -2.53 -4.91
CA SER A 74 -14.48 -2.55 -5.14
C SER A 74 -15.04 -1.14 -5.27
#